data_AF-A0A1E3GT86-F1
#
_entry.id   AF-A0A1E3GT86-F1
#
_cell.length_a   1.000
_cell.length_b   1.000
_cell.length_c   1.000
_cell.angle_alpha   90.00
_cell.angle_beta   90.00
_cell.angle_gamma   90.00
#
_symmetry.space_group_name_H-M   'P 1'
#
loop_
_entity.id
_entity.type
_entity.pdbx_description
1 polymer ?
#
loop_
_entity_poly.entity_id
_entity_poly.type
_entity_poly.pdbx_seq_one_letter_code
_entity_poly.pdbx_strand_id
1 'polypeptide(L)'
;MGVLALFLLEMGIVAAEALSKLSRDKIPVVIFAIVAPTVLALAGLFTGKLLGLPDGSVLILASLTASASYIAAPVAVRSAIPQADIGLAMLAALGLTFPFNVIVGIPLYHSLIG
;
A
#
# COMPACT_ATOMS: atom_id res chain seq x y z
N MET A 1 -8.32 0.36 20.50
CA MET A 1 -8.38 -0.69 19.45
C MET A 1 -9.77 -0.79 18.81
N GLY A 2 -10.87 -0.84 19.58
CA GLY A 2 -12.23 -0.94 19.02
C GLY A 2 -12.60 0.15 17.99
N VAL A 3 -12.36 1.43 18.31
CA VAL A 3 -12.64 2.55 17.39
C VAL A 3 -11.81 2.48 16.10
N LEU A 4 -10.53 2.06 16.20
CA LEU A 4 -9.68 1.88 15.02
C LEU A 4 -10.15 0.73 14.13
N ALA A 5 -10.62 -0.37 14.72
CA ALA A 5 -11.18 -1.48 13.97
C ALA A 5 -12.44 -1.07 13.19
N LEU A 6 -13.31 -0.26 13.80
CA LEU A 6 -14.48 0.32 13.11
C LEU A 6 -14.08 1.25 11.97
N PHE A 7 -13.08 2.10 12.19
CA PHE A 7 -12.53 2.97 11.14
C PHE A 7 -11.95 2.15 9.97
N LEU A 8 -11.16 1.11 10.24
CA LEU A 8 -10.60 0.24 9.20
C LEU A 8 -11.69 -0.54 8.47
N LEU A 9 -12.77 -0.94 9.17
CA LEU A 9 -13.92 -1.58 8.55
C LEU A 9 -14.64 -0.62 7.59
N GLU A 10 -14.90 0.62 8.01
CA GLU A 10 -15.51 1.65 7.17
C GLU A 10 -14.65 1.93 5.92
N MET A 11 -13.35 2.12 6.10
CA MET A 11 -12.41 2.31 5.00
C MET A 11 -12.35 1.09 4.07
N GLY A 12 -12.47 -0.13 4.63
CA GLY A 12 -12.55 -1.37 3.87
C GLY A 12 -13.83 -1.46 3.02
N ILE A 13 -14.97 -1.04 3.56
CA ILE A 13 -16.23 -0.95 2.82
C ILE A 13 -16.11 0.06 1.67
N VAL A 14 -15.52 1.24 1.92
CA VAL A 14 -15.27 2.24 0.88
C VAL A 14 -14.39 1.68 -0.25
N ALA A 15 -13.34 0.93 0.07
CA ALA A 15 -12.49 0.29 -0.92
C ALA A 15 -13.26 -0.79 -1.72
N ALA A 16 -14.11 -1.59 -1.07
CA ALA A 16 -14.93 -2.61 -1.72
C ALA A 16 -15.98 -1.99 -2.68
N GLU A 17 -16.62 -0.89 -2.27
CA GLU A 17 -17.52 -0.14 -3.14
C GLU A 17 -16.80 0.43 -4.36
N ALA A 18 -15.61 1.01 -4.17
CA ALA A 18 -14.79 1.51 -5.27
C ALA A 18 -14.38 0.38 -6.23
N LEU A 19 -14.07 -0.82 -5.72
CA LEU A 19 -13.77 -1.99 -6.54
C LEU A 19 -14.97 -2.41 -7.41
N SER A 20 -16.19 -2.37 -6.86
CA SER A 20 -17.40 -2.71 -7.63
C SER A 20 -17.70 -1.74 -8.78
N LYS A 21 -17.18 -0.51 -8.70
CA LYS A 21 -17.30 0.53 -9.72
C LYS A 21 -16.10 0.60 -10.66
N LEU A 22 -15.16 -0.35 -10.55
CA LEU A 22 -13.93 -0.33 -11.31
C LEU A 22 -14.20 -0.53 -12.82
N SER A 23 -13.81 0.46 -13.59
CA SER A 23 -13.93 0.48 -15.05
C SER A 23 -12.55 0.39 -15.72
N ARG A 24 -12.54 0.10 -17.04
CA ARG A 24 -11.29 -0.16 -17.79
C ARG A 24 -10.31 1.03 -17.79
N ASP A 25 -10.81 2.26 -17.71
CA ASP A 25 -9.98 3.48 -17.60
C ASP A 25 -9.15 3.53 -16.30
N LYS A 26 -9.49 2.73 -15.29
CA LYS A 26 -8.78 2.67 -14.01
C LYS A 26 -7.71 1.56 -13.93
N ILE A 27 -7.57 0.73 -14.96
CA ILE A 27 -6.55 -0.33 -15.04
C ILE A 27 -5.13 0.21 -14.76
N PRO A 28 -4.71 1.39 -15.25
CA PRO A 28 -3.38 1.92 -14.94
C PRO A 28 -3.13 2.10 -13.43
N VAL A 29 -4.15 2.46 -12.66
CA VAL A 29 -4.04 2.61 -11.20
C VAL A 29 -3.90 1.26 -10.52
N VAL A 30 -4.60 0.23 -11.01
CA VAL A 30 -4.46 -1.14 -10.49
C VAL A 30 -3.04 -1.66 -10.71
N ILE A 31 -2.50 -1.46 -11.92
CA ILE A 31 -1.11 -1.84 -12.25
C ILE A 31 -0.14 -1.08 -11.34
N PHE A 32 -0.33 0.24 -11.19
CA PHE A 32 0.49 1.05 -10.29
C PHE A 32 0.44 0.54 -8.84
N ALA A 33 -0.74 0.23 -8.31
CA ALA A 33 -0.94 -0.23 -6.94
C ALA A 33 -0.26 -1.57 -6.63
N ILE A 34 0.04 -2.37 -7.66
CA ILE A 34 0.74 -3.66 -7.54
C ILE A 34 2.24 -3.50 -7.79
N VAL A 35 2.64 -2.72 -8.80
CA VAL A 35 4.05 -2.60 -9.20
C VAL A 35 4.82 -1.64 -8.30
N ALA A 36 4.22 -0.50 -7.93
CA ALA A 36 4.91 0.52 -7.13
C ALA A 36 5.41 -0.01 -5.78
N PRO A 37 4.65 -0.80 -5.00
CA PRO A 37 5.13 -1.41 -3.75
C PRO A 37 6.42 -2.20 -3.93
N THR A 38 6.50 -3.04 -4.98
CA THR A 38 7.69 -3.86 -5.25
C THR A 38 8.90 -3.01 -5.57
N VAL A 39 8.73 -1.94 -6.37
CA VAL A 39 9.82 -1.02 -6.70
C VAL A 39 10.28 -0.26 -5.46
N LEU A 40 9.35 0.21 -4.62
CA LEU A 40 9.66 0.93 -3.40
C LEU A 40 10.33 0.04 -2.34
N ALA A 41 9.95 -1.24 -2.24
CA ALA A 41 10.64 -2.20 -1.38
C ALA A 41 12.14 -2.30 -1.70
N LEU A 42 12.54 -2.20 -2.97
CA LEU A 42 13.96 -2.23 -3.33
C LEU A 42 14.76 -1.11 -2.66
N ALA A 43 14.16 0.06 -2.47
CA ALA A 43 14.80 1.17 -1.77
C ALA A 43 15.03 0.82 -0.29
N GLY A 44 14.04 0.24 0.39
CA GLY A 44 14.16 -0.22 1.77
C GLY A 44 15.15 -1.38 1.94
N LEU A 45 15.11 -2.36 1.03
CA LEU A 45 16.07 -3.47 0.96
C LEU A 45 17.50 -2.96 0.81
N PHE A 46 17.75 -2.12 -0.19
CA PHE A 46 19.08 -1.60 -0.48
C PHE A 46 19.60 -0.74 0.68
N THR A 47 18.76 0.16 1.20
CA THR A 47 19.14 1.02 2.33
C THR A 47 19.44 0.19 3.57
N GLY A 48 18.61 -0.81 3.89
CA GLY A 48 18.83 -1.68 5.04
C GLY A 48 20.12 -2.49 4.93
N LYS A 49 20.42 -3.04 3.74
CA LYS A 49 21.68 -3.74 3.48
C LYS A 49 22.90 -2.81 3.56
N LEU A 50 22.80 -1.59 2.99
CA LEU A 50 23.87 -0.59 3.04
C LEU A 50 24.20 -0.17 4.47
N LEU A 51 23.19 -0.11 5.34
CA LEU A 51 23.34 0.21 6.76
C LEU A 51 23.79 -0.99 7.61
N GLY A 52 23.96 -2.19 7.04
CA GLY A 52 24.37 -3.39 7.77
C GLY A 52 23.33 -3.87 8.79
N LEU A 53 22.04 -3.62 8.54
CA LEU A 53 20.98 -4.04 9.45
C LEU A 53 20.80 -5.58 9.42
N PRO A 54 20.35 -6.20 10.52
CA PRO A 54 19.95 -7.60 10.52
C PRO A 54 18.80 -7.86 9.53
N ASP A 55 18.76 -9.07 8.94
CA ASP A 55 17.78 -9.43 7.89
C ASP A 55 16.33 -9.15 8.27
N GLY A 56 15.94 -9.43 9.52
CA GLY A 56 14.60 -9.12 10.02
C GLY A 56 14.28 -7.62 9.99
N SER A 57 15.25 -6.77 10.30
CA SER A 57 15.10 -5.31 10.23
C SER A 57 15.08 -4.82 8.78
N VAL A 58 15.89 -5.41 7.89
CA VAL A 58 15.85 -5.11 6.45
C VAL A 58 14.48 -5.47 5.87
N LEU A 59 13.91 -6.63 6.25
CA LEU A 59 12.59 -7.07 5.81
C LEU A 59 11.49 -6.10 6.28
N ILE A 60 11.53 -5.68 7.54
CA ILE A 60 10.59 -4.69 8.07
C ILE A 60 10.74 -3.37 7.30
N LEU A 61 11.97 -2.89 7.09
CA LEU A 61 12.20 -1.63 6.36
C LEU A 61 11.68 -1.70 4.92
N ALA A 62 11.97 -2.78 4.19
CA ALA A 62 11.45 -3.03 2.86
C ALA A 62 9.90 -3.00 2.83
N SER A 63 9.28 -3.69 3.79
CA SER A 63 7.83 -3.76 3.92
C SER A 63 7.20 -2.40 4.20
N LEU A 64 7.84 -1.59 5.06
CA LEU A 64 7.41 -0.22 5.36
C LEU A 64 7.53 0.68 4.13
N THR A 65 8.65 0.62 3.41
CA THR A 65 8.85 1.41 2.19
C THR A 65 7.89 1.04 1.07
N ALA A 66 7.47 -0.23 1.00
CA ALA A 66 6.49 -0.71 0.02
C ALA A 66 5.03 -0.40 0.39
N SER A 67 4.75 0.03 1.62
CA SER A 67 3.39 0.23 2.11
C SER A 67 2.82 1.58 1.66
N ALA A 68 1.49 1.66 1.58
CA ALA A 68 0.77 2.88 1.23
C ALA A 68 0.01 3.45 2.43
N SER A 69 -0.14 4.78 2.47
CA SER A 69 -0.94 5.46 3.49
C SER A 69 -2.42 5.46 3.11
N TYR A 70 -3.27 4.93 3.99
CA TYR A 70 -4.73 4.87 3.83
C TYR A 70 -5.48 5.67 4.92
N ILE A 71 -4.75 6.54 5.65
CA ILE A 71 -5.33 7.42 6.67
C ILE A 71 -5.03 8.88 6.31
N ALA A 72 -3.76 9.27 6.39
CA ALA A 72 -3.37 10.66 6.24
C ALA A 72 -3.32 11.10 4.77
N ALA A 73 -2.78 10.28 3.87
CA ALA A 73 -2.61 10.67 2.47
C ALA A 73 -3.95 10.93 1.75
N PRO A 74 -4.99 10.08 1.85
CA PRO A 74 -6.27 10.36 1.19
C PRO A 74 -6.94 11.64 1.71
N VAL A 75 -6.84 11.91 3.02
CA VAL A 75 -7.36 13.15 3.63
C VAL A 75 -6.62 14.39 3.11
N ALA A 76 -5.29 14.32 3.02
CA ALA A 76 -4.47 15.39 2.47
C ALA A 76 -4.79 15.65 0.99
N VAL A 77 -4.89 14.58 0.19
CA VAL A 77 -5.25 14.66 -1.24
C VAL A 77 -6.64 15.28 -1.42
N ARG A 78 -7.63 14.84 -0.65
CA ARG A 78 -8.99 15.42 -0.69
C ARG A 78 -9.00 16.91 -0.38
N SER A 79 -8.19 17.33 0.59
CA SER A 79 -8.12 18.71 1.05
C SER A 79 -7.42 19.62 0.04
N ALA A 80 -6.39 19.12 -0.65
CA ALA A 80 -5.65 19.86 -1.66
C ALA A 80 -6.31 19.82 -3.05
N ILE A 81 -6.99 18.72 -3.38
CA ILE A 81 -7.58 18.44 -4.70
C ILE A 81 -9.03 17.98 -4.49
N PRO A 82 -10.00 18.92 -4.47
CA PRO A 82 -11.41 18.59 -4.18
C PRO A 82 -12.04 17.60 -5.16
N GLN A 83 -11.53 17.55 -6.40
CA GLN A 83 -12.03 16.68 -7.47
C GLN A 83 -11.43 15.26 -7.42
N ALA A 84 -10.54 14.97 -6.47
CA ALA A 84 -9.86 13.68 -6.39
C ALA A 84 -10.82 12.56 -6.00
N ASP A 85 -10.70 11.42 -6.67
CA ASP A 85 -11.44 10.20 -6.33
C ASP A 85 -10.78 9.50 -5.13
N ILE A 86 -11.32 9.76 -3.95
CA ILE A 86 -10.84 9.16 -2.71
C ILE A 86 -11.16 7.67 -2.64
N GLY A 87 -12.26 7.22 -3.25
CA GLY A 87 -12.57 5.79 -3.34
C GLY A 87 -11.49 5.04 -4.11
N LEU A 88 -11.01 5.60 -5.23
CA LEU A 88 -9.91 5.05 -6.01
C LEU A 88 -8.58 5.05 -5.23
N ALA A 89 -8.29 6.10 -4.47
CA ALA A 89 -7.10 6.14 -3.61
C ALA A 89 -7.15 5.08 -2.49
N MET A 90 -8.32 4.89 -1.88
CA MET A 90 -8.55 3.86 -0.86
C MET A 90 -8.48 2.45 -1.45
N LEU A 91 -9.05 2.24 -2.64
CA LEU A 91 -8.92 0.99 -3.37
C LEU A 91 -7.46 0.65 -3.66
N ALA A 92 -6.68 1.61 -4.16
CA ALA A 92 -5.27 1.40 -4.44
C ALA A 92 -4.49 1.03 -3.17
N ALA A 93 -4.61 1.81 -2.10
CA ALA A 93 -3.83 1.60 -0.89
C ALA A 93 -4.29 0.37 -0.07
N LEU A 94 -5.59 0.30 0.27
CA LEU A 94 -6.14 -0.70 1.19
C LEU A 94 -6.66 -1.94 0.45
N GLY A 95 -7.28 -1.75 -0.71
CA GLY A 95 -7.88 -2.86 -1.48
C GLY A 95 -6.89 -3.64 -2.34
N LEU A 96 -5.76 -3.05 -2.72
CA LEU A 96 -4.77 -3.65 -3.64
C LEU A 96 -3.37 -3.73 -3.03
N THR A 97 -2.74 -2.59 -2.72
CA THR A 97 -1.36 -2.55 -2.23
C THR A 97 -1.21 -3.32 -0.93
N PHE A 98 -2.08 -3.08 0.08
CA PHE A 98 -2.01 -3.78 1.36
C PHE A 98 -2.09 -5.32 1.23
N PRO A 99 -3.15 -5.91 0.63
CA PRO A 99 -3.23 -7.36 0.50
C PRO A 99 -2.10 -7.93 -0.38
N PHE A 100 -1.70 -7.22 -1.45
CA PHE A 100 -0.54 -7.61 -2.24
C PHE A 100 0.74 -7.68 -1.40
N ASN A 101 1.01 -6.65 -0.58
CA ASN A 101 2.21 -6.60 0.23
C ASN A 101 2.24 -7.73 1.26
N VAL A 102 1.10 -8.03 1.91
CA VAL A 102 1.02 -9.10 2.91
C VAL A 102 1.15 -10.49 2.30
N ILE A 103 0.46 -10.75 1.18
CA ILE A 103 0.36 -12.08 0.59
C ILE A 103 1.58 -12.40 -0.30
N VAL A 104 2.08 -11.42 -1.05
CA VAL A 104 3.12 -11.61 -2.07
C VAL A 104 4.38 -10.83 -1.73
N GLY A 105 4.24 -9.54 -1.38
CA GLY A 105 5.37 -8.63 -1.16
C GLY A 105 6.32 -9.12 -0.07
N ILE A 106 5.85 -9.34 1.16
CA ILE A 106 6.70 -9.75 2.29
C ILE A 106 7.44 -11.07 2.01
N PRO A 107 6.79 -12.15 1.54
CA PRO A 107 7.50 -13.35 1.13
C PRO A 107 8.55 -13.11 0.04
N LEU A 108 8.25 -12.27 -0.96
CA LEU A 108 9.17 -11.91 -2.02
C LEU A 108 10.37 -11.11 -1.49
N TYR A 109 10.16 -10.13 -0.61
CA TYR A 109 11.25 -9.33 -0.05
C TYR A 109 12.16 -10.20 0.81
N HIS A 110 11.57 -11.13 1.58
CA HIS A 110 12.32 -12.09 2.38
C HIS A 110 13.23 -12.98 1.51
N SER A 111 12.74 -13.47 0.37
CA SER A 111 13.56 -14.28 -0.54
C SER A 111 14.65 -13.50 -1.27
N LEU A 112 14.56 -12.16 -1.34
CA LEU A 112 15.59 -11.29 -1.91
C LEU A 112 16.65 -10.85 -0.89
N ILE A 113 16.38 -10.99 0.41
CA ILE A 113 17.33 -10.65 1.47
C ILE A 113 18.37 -11.76 1.62
N GLY A 114 17.93 -13.02 1.62
CA GLY A 114 18.77 -14.22 1.71
C GLY A 114 19.60 -14.47 0.46
#